data_AF-A0AAU9PN29-F1
#
_entry.id   AF-A0AAU9PN29-F1
#
_cell.length_a   1.000
_cell.length_b   1.000
_cell.length_c   1.000
_cell.angle_alpha   90.00
_cell.angle_beta   90.00
_cell.angle_gamma   90.00
#
_symmetry.space_group_name_H-M   'P 1'
#
loop_
_entity.id
_entity.type
_entity.pdbx_description
1 polymer ?
#
loop_
_entity_poly.entity_id
_entity_poly.type
_entity_poly.pdbx_seq_one_letter_code
_entity_poly.pdbx_strand_id
1 'polypeptide(L)'
;MLRIKRVPTILSNYQKEGVEEGGAARGCGRNCLRNCCLTGAKLPLYAFPKSNKVDLCHNNEVPFAFLDSLLLGEWEERMERGLFRYDVTACATKVIPGELGFVAQLNEGRHLKKRPTEFRVDKVLQPFDENKFNFTKVGQEEVLFQFEASEDGEVQFHPNAPINVDGSPSVVAINVSPIEYGHVLLIPRILERLPQRIDHESLLLALYMAREAGSQYFRLGYNSLGAFATINHLHFQAYYLGVPFPIEKAPTRKITDFNGNDNGGVVISEIFNYPVRGLVYEGGSGSSLEDLSNAVADSCICLQDNNIPYNVLISDSGRRIFVLPQCYAEKQALGEVSGELLDTQVNPAVWEISGHMVLKRKEDYEGASEEKAWRLLAEVSLSEERFQEVVAIIFEAISVTEKMLTEDEQDVDQVDGGPREAAMVPGNQECLVQY
;
A
#
# COMPACT_ATOMS: atom_id res chain seq x y z
N MET A 1 -6.80 30.68 10.76
CA MET A 1 -6.42 30.31 12.14
C MET A 1 -7.49 29.32 12.64
N LEU A 2 -7.26 28.03 12.43
CA LEU A 2 -8.21 26.97 12.78
C LEU A 2 -8.11 26.71 14.29
N ARG A 3 -9.23 26.80 15.01
CA ARG A 3 -9.34 26.48 16.44
C ARG A 3 -9.86 25.06 16.57
N ILE A 4 -8.97 24.11 16.87
CA ILE A 4 -9.33 22.72 17.16
C ILE A 4 -9.88 22.64 18.58
N LYS A 5 -11.08 22.07 18.73
CA LYS A 5 -11.78 21.90 20.00
C LYS A 5 -11.39 20.54 20.58
N ARG A 6 -10.78 20.50 21.77
CA ARG A 6 -10.39 19.25 22.43
C ARG A 6 -11.63 18.50 22.92
N VAL A 7 -11.77 17.23 22.52
CA VAL A 7 -12.83 16.32 22.98
C VAL A 7 -12.18 15.13 23.72
N PRO A 8 -12.73 14.66 24.86
CA PRO A 8 -12.20 13.51 25.59
C PRO A 8 -12.25 12.21 24.78
N THR A 9 -11.11 11.53 24.63
CA THR A 9 -11.00 10.26 23.90
C THR A 9 -11.60 9.11 24.71
N ILE A 10 -12.67 8.48 24.20
CA ILE A 10 -13.05 7.10 24.59
C ILE A 10 -12.09 6.15 23.84
N LEU A 11 -11.69 5.01 24.41
CA LEU A 11 -10.80 4.06 23.74
C LEU A 11 -11.63 3.05 22.93
N SER A 12 -11.42 2.93 21.61
CA SER A 12 -11.98 1.80 20.84
C SER A 12 -11.49 0.47 21.44
N ASN A 13 -12.44 -0.33 21.93
CA ASN A 13 -12.20 -1.64 22.53
C ASN A 13 -12.57 -2.80 21.59
N TYR A 14 -13.09 -2.54 20.38
CA TYR A 14 -13.53 -3.58 19.42
C TYR A 14 -12.41 -4.53 18.98
N GLN A 15 -11.19 -4.04 19.14
CA GLN A 15 -9.97 -4.66 18.70
C GLN A 15 -9.26 -5.49 19.80
N LYS A 16 -9.70 -5.51 21.06
CA LYS A 16 -9.10 -6.37 22.09
C LYS A 16 -9.73 -7.77 22.07
N GLU A 17 -8.92 -8.81 22.05
CA GLU A 17 -9.40 -10.17 22.35
C GLU A 17 -9.53 -10.33 23.87
N GLY A 18 -10.68 -10.85 24.34
CA GLY A 18 -10.95 -11.04 25.77
C GLY A 18 -12.39 -10.82 26.25
N VAL A 19 -13.35 -10.45 25.39
CA VAL A 19 -14.77 -10.49 25.76
C VAL A 19 -15.36 -11.76 25.18
N GLU A 20 -15.75 -12.67 26.07
CA GLU A 20 -16.47 -13.91 25.79
C GLU A 20 -17.61 -13.67 24.80
N GLU A 21 -17.84 -14.66 23.92
CA GLU A 21 -19.01 -14.73 23.04
C GLU A 21 -20.28 -14.91 23.90
N GLY A 22 -20.70 -13.82 24.53
CA GLY A 22 -21.88 -13.76 25.36
C GLY A 22 -23.13 -13.47 24.51
N GLY A 23 -23.94 -14.49 24.30
CA GLY A 23 -25.39 -14.36 24.17
C GLY A 23 -25.94 -14.10 22.76
N ALA A 24 -26.57 -15.13 22.21
CA ALA A 24 -27.35 -15.06 20.98
C ALA A 24 -28.56 -14.11 21.10
N ALA A 25 -28.46 -12.96 20.41
CA ALA A 25 -29.53 -12.33 19.62
C ALA A 25 -28.96 -11.10 18.89
N ARG A 26 -28.66 -11.22 17.58
CA ARG A 26 -28.07 -10.22 16.65
C ARG A 26 -26.55 -10.03 16.74
N GLY A 27 -25.81 -10.85 15.98
CA GLY A 27 -24.39 -10.64 15.66
C GLY A 27 -23.41 -10.85 16.82
N CYS A 28 -22.13 -10.59 16.59
CA CYS A 28 -21.06 -10.79 17.58
C CYS A 28 -20.92 -9.66 18.62
N GLY A 29 -21.89 -8.74 18.68
CA GLY A 29 -21.86 -7.56 19.56
C GLY A 29 -20.82 -6.48 19.19
N ARG A 30 -19.98 -6.71 18.17
CA ARG A 30 -18.91 -5.80 17.73
C ARG A 30 -19.18 -5.09 16.41
N ASN A 31 -20.39 -5.26 15.85
CA ASN A 31 -20.78 -4.68 14.56
C ASN A 31 -19.72 -4.90 13.44
N CYS A 32 -19.15 -6.10 13.36
CA CYS A 32 -17.97 -6.34 12.52
C CYS A 32 -18.27 -6.47 11.02
N LEU A 33 -17.23 -6.66 10.21
CA LEU A 33 -17.33 -6.92 8.76
C LEU A 33 -17.33 -8.42 8.43
N ARG A 34 -17.91 -9.27 9.31
CA ARG A 34 -18.15 -10.70 9.03
C ARG A 34 -19.64 -10.96 8.82
N ASN A 35 -19.96 -12.13 8.28
CA ASN A 35 -21.33 -12.59 8.01
C ASN A 35 -22.30 -12.43 9.20
N CYS A 36 -21.79 -12.47 10.44
CA CYS A 36 -22.61 -12.27 11.63
C CYS A 36 -23.18 -10.84 11.78
N CYS A 37 -22.61 -9.84 11.10
CA CYS A 37 -22.99 -8.43 11.20
C CYS A 37 -23.16 -7.71 9.84
N LEU A 38 -22.80 -8.34 8.71
CA LEU A 38 -22.85 -7.72 7.37
C LEU A 38 -24.25 -7.71 6.73
N THR A 39 -25.14 -8.63 7.08
CA THR A 39 -26.45 -8.74 6.41
C THR A 39 -27.28 -7.48 6.62
N GLY A 40 -27.58 -6.76 5.53
CA GLY A 40 -28.34 -5.51 5.56
C GLY A 40 -27.54 -4.28 6.02
N ALA A 41 -26.24 -4.44 6.27
CA ALA A 41 -25.35 -3.33 6.57
C ALA A 41 -25.19 -2.40 5.36
N LYS A 42 -25.02 -1.11 5.64
CA LYS A 42 -24.79 -0.07 4.65
C LYS A 42 -23.62 0.76 5.09
N LEU A 43 -22.77 1.12 4.13
CA LEU A 43 -21.62 1.98 4.33
C LEU A 43 -21.65 3.09 3.28
N PRO A 44 -21.08 4.26 3.57
CA PRO A 44 -20.85 5.25 2.52
C PRO A 44 -20.00 4.62 1.40
N LEU A 45 -20.20 5.04 0.16
CA LEU A 45 -19.45 4.59 -1.01
C LEU A 45 -18.92 5.81 -1.75
N TYR A 46 -17.61 5.82 -1.97
CA TYR A 46 -16.95 6.71 -2.92
C TYR A 46 -16.64 5.90 -4.19
N ALA A 47 -17.25 6.30 -5.32
CA ALA A 47 -16.98 5.72 -6.62
C ALA A 47 -16.02 6.62 -7.41
N PHE A 48 -14.87 6.08 -7.81
CA PHE A 48 -13.82 6.83 -8.53
C PHE A 48 -13.82 6.52 -10.03
N PRO A 49 -13.45 7.48 -10.90
CA PRO A 49 -13.41 7.28 -12.34
C PRO A 49 -12.21 6.43 -12.79
N LYS A 50 -12.43 5.38 -13.58
CA LYS A 50 -11.37 4.64 -14.30
C LYS A 50 -10.95 5.40 -15.58
N SER A 51 -10.41 6.60 -15.46
CA SER A 51 -9.84 7.29 -16.64
C SER A 51 -8.39 6.87 -16.85
N ASN A 52 -8.11 6.19 -17.97
CA ASN A 52 -6.77 5.88 -18.48
C ASN A 52 -6.20 7.01 -19.36
N LYS A 53 -6.94 8.12 -19.56
CA LYS A 53 -6.67 9.14 -20.59
C LYS A 53 -6.00 10.43 -20.09
N VAL A 54 -5.43 10.43 -18.90
CA VAL A 54 -4.70 11.59 -18.40
C VAL A 54 -3.21 11.30 -18.51
N ASP A 55 -2.57 11.92 -19.50
CA ASP A 55 -1.12 11.94 -19.62
C ASP A 55 -0.50 12.38 -18.29
N LEU A 56 0.29 11.49 -17.67
CA LEU A 56 0.97 11.75 -16.39
C LEU A 56 1.97 12.91 -16.46
N CYS A 57 2.33 13.34 -17.69
CA CYS A 57 3.29 14.40 -17.98
C CYS A 57 2.73 15.82 -17.88
N HIS A 58 1.41 16.01 -17.72
CA HIS A 58 0.79 17.34 -17.62
C HIS A 58 0.32 17.69 -16.20
N ASN A 59 0.87 18.81 -15.67
CA ASN A 59 0.43 19.47 -14.42
C ASN A 59 -0.95 20.13 -14.59
N ASN A 60 -1.97 19.36 -14.96
CA ASN A 60 -3.34 19.87 -14.95
C ASN A 60 -3.78 20.03 -13.49
N GLU A 61 -4.16 21.26 -13.13
CA GLU A 61 -4.72 21.59 -11.82
C GLU A 61 -5.87 20.61 -11.52
N VAL A 62 -5.68 19.74 -10.53
CA VAL A 62 -6.69 18.77 -10.11
C VAL A 62 -7.86 19.58 -9.53
N PRO A 63 -9.09 19.50 -10.10
CA PRO A 63 -10.24 20.13 -9.50
C PRO A 63 -10.37 19.65 -8.06
N PHE A 64 -10.65 20.57 -7.13
CA PHE A 64 -10.87 20.32 -5.70
C PHE A 64 -11.13 18.84 -5.37
N ALA A 65 -10.12 18.16 -4.81
CA ALA A 65 -10.15 16.73 -4.59
C ALA A 65 -11.22 16.38 -3.54
N PHE A 66 -12.42 16.01 -4.00
CA PHE A 66 -13.55 15.71 -3.13
C PHE A 66 -13.22 14.59 -2.12
N LEU A 67 -12.42 13.60 -2.54
CA LEU A 67 -11.93 12.53 -1.65
C LEU A 67 -11.17 13.08 -0.44
N ASP A 68 -10.34 14.10 -0.63
CA ASP A 68 -9.49 14.70 0.40
C ASP A 68 -10.34 15.24 1.57
N SER A 69 -11.36 16.03 1.22
CA SER A 69 -12.28 16.63 2.19
C SER A 69 -13.18 15.57 2.85
N LEU A 70 -13.65 14.58 2.08
CA LEU A 70 -14.44 13.49 2.61
C LEU A 70 -13.64 12.66 3.62
N LEU A 71 -12.43 12.24 3.27
CA LEU A 71 -11.58 11.40 4.11
C LEU A 71 -11.26 12.11 5.42
N LEU A 72 -10.81 13.37 5.37
CA LEU A 72 -10.48 14.13 6.57
C LEU A 72 -11.71 14.40 7.45
N GLY A 73 -12.85 14.76 6.84
CA GLY A 73 -14.10 14.97 7.59
C GLY A 73 -14.59 13.72 8.31
N GLU A 74 -14.59 12.57 7.62
CA GLU A 74 -14.96 11.29 8.23
C GLU A 74 -13.93 10.86 9.30
N TRP A 75 -12.64 11.09 9.07
CA TRP A 75 -11.59 10.76 10.05
C TRP A 75 -11.71 11.59 11.33
N GLU A 76 -11.98 12.89 11.22
CA GLU A 76 -12.23 13.79 12.36
C GLU A 76 -13.49 13.40 13.12
N GLU A 77 -14.57 13.02 12.43
CA GLU A 77 -15.80 12.52 13.07
C GLU A 77 -15.53 11.28 13.94
N ARG A 78 -14.71 10.34 13.45
CA ARG A 78 -14.30 9.17 14.26
C ARG A 78 -13.39 9.56 15.42
N MET A 79 -12.66 10.66 15.30
CA MET A 79 -11.83 11.20 16.40
C MET A 79 -12.72 11.76 17.49
N GLU A 80 -13.72 12.57 17.14
CA GLU A 80 -14.70 13.11 18.07
C GLU A 80 -15.49 12.02 18.79
N ARG A 81 -15.73 10.87 18.13
CA ARG A 81 -16.36 9.69 18.71
C ARG A 81 -15.46 8.85 19.61
N GLY A 82 -14.16 9.12 19.66
CA GLY A 82 -13.21 8.34 20.45
C GLY A 82 -13.00 6.93 19.90
N LEU A 83 -12.81 6.79 18.59
CA LEU A 83 -12.46 5.48 18.00
C LEU A 83 -10.95 5.24 17.90
N PHE A 84 -10.12 6.23 18.25
CA PHE A 84 -8.67 6.11 18.26
C PHE A 84 -8.13 5.74 19.65
N ARG A 85 -6.96 5.10 19.66
CA ARG A 85 -6.30 4.70 20.90
C ARG A 85 -5.61 5.86 21.63
N TYR A 86 -5.35 6.96 20.95
CA TYR A 86 -4.73 8.17 21.48
C TYR A 86 -4.94 9.32 20.48
N ASP A 87 -4.73 10.56 20.94
CA ASP A 87 -4.74 11.76 20.10
C ASP A 87 -3.36 11.95 19.46
N VAL A 88 -3.28 11.73 18.14
CA VAL A 88 -2.04 11.90 17.37
C VAL A 88 -1.68 13.36 17.12
N THR A 89 -2.66 14.26 17.16
CA THR A 89 -2.43 15.69 16.91
C THR A 89 -1.65 16.37 18.05
N ALA A 90 -1.55 15.68 19.20
CA ALA A 90 -0.75 16.09 20.34
C ALA A 90 0.72 15.63 20.26
N CYS A 91 1.09 14.81 19.27
CA CYS A 91 2.44 14.30 19.11
C CYS A 91 3.40 15.42 18.69
N ALA A 92 4.57 15.47 19.32
CA ALA A 92 5.57 16.48 18.99
C ALA A 92 6.29 16.08 17.70
N THR A 93 6.27 16.98 16.70
CA THR A 93 6.90 16.77 15.40
C THR A 93 7.85 17.93 15.10
N LYS A 94 9.03 17.63 14.54
CA LYS A 94 9.99 18.63 14.07
C LYS A 94 10.73 18.15 12.84
N VAL A 95 11.12 19.09 11.97
CA VAL A 95 12.11 18.82 10.92
C VAL A 95 13.50 18.87 11.56
N ILE A 96 14.26 17.80 11.40
CA ILE A 96 15.66 17.70 11.82
C ILE A 96 16.49 18.59 10.88
N PRO A 97 17.33 19.49 11.41
CA PRO A 97 18.26 20.26 10.60
C PRO A 97 19.24 19.35 9.86
N GLY A 98 19.41 19.57 8.55
CA GLY A 98 20.25 18.76 7.68
C GLY A 98 19.93 19.02 6.21
N GLU A 99 20.67 18.36 5.31
CA GLU A 99 20.49 18.50 3.86
C GLU A 99 19.20 17.83 3.39
N LEU A 100 18.93 16.63 3.90
CA LEU A 100 17.76 15.83 3.55
C LEU A 100 16.54 16.20 4.38
N GLY A 101 16.71 16.82 5.56
CA GLY A 101 15.62 17.37 6.37
C GLY A 101 14.64 16.30 6.86
N PHE A 102 15.15 15.27 7.52
CA PHE A 102 14.36 14.21 8.17
C PHE A 102 13.28 14.77 9.10
N VAL A 103 12.13 14.10 9.19
CA VAL A 103 11.05 14.50 10.10
C VAL A 103 11.11 13.58 11.32
N ALA A 104 11.32 14.14 12.50
CA ALA A 104 11.21 13.41 13.76
C ALA A 104 9.84 13.64 14.36
N GLN A 105 9.18 12.57 14.79
CA GLN A 105 7.94 12.63 15.56
C GLN A 105 8.02 11.75 16.79
N LEU A 106 7.63 12.28 17.95
CA LEU A 106 7.58 11.53 19.21
C LEU A 106 6.20 10.91 19.42
N ASN A 107 6.11 9.58 19.32
CA ASN A 107 4.90 8.79 19.53
C ASN A 107 5.04 7.86 20.74
N GLU A 108 5.07 8.45 21.95
CA GLU A 108 5.17 7.72 23.21
C GLU A 108 3.97 6.80 23.43
N GLY A 109 4.21 5.60 23.95
CA GLY A 109 3.16 4.64 24.30
C GLY A 109 2.41 4.02 23.12
N ARG A 110 2.64 4.45 21.88
CA ARG A 110 2.07 3.81 20.68
C ARG A 110 2.46 2.34 20.59
N HIS A 111 3.73 2.03 20.85
CA HIS A 111 4.27 0.66 20.80
C HIS A 111 3.64 -0.26 21.86
N LEU A 112 3.28 0.27 23.04
CA LEU A 112 2.62 -0.50 24.11
C LEU A 112 1.20 -0.95 23.72
N LYS A 113 0.56 -0.22 22.81
CA LYS A 113 -0.76 -0.56 22.27
C LYS A 113 -0.67 -1.34 20.96
N LYS A 114 0.53 -1.48 20.37
CA LYS A 114 0.72 -2.21 19.12
C LYS A 114 0.52 -3.71 19.38
N ARG A 115 -0.19 -4.38 18.47
CA ARG A 115 -0.34 -5.84 18.56
C ARG A 115 1.02 -6.51 18.32
N PRO A 116 1.32 -7.62 19.02
CA PRO A 116 2.47 -8.43 18.67
C PRO A 116 2.28 -9.00 17.26
N THR A 117 3.39 -9.18 16.54
CA THR A 117 3.39 -9.83 15.24
C THR A 117 3.06 -11.31 15.42
N GLU A 118 1.95 -11.77 14.85
CA GLU A 118 1.45 -13.15 15.01
C GLU A 118 1.94 -14.10 13.89
N PHE A 119 2.79 -13.63 12.98
CA PHE A 119 3.32 -14.40 11.85
C PHE A 119 4.83 -14.50 11.89
N ARG A 120 5.35 -15.41 11.06
CA ARG A 120 6.78 -15.61 10.94
C ARG A 120 7.41 -14.43 10.21
N VAL A 121 8.59 -14.00 10.63
CA VAL A 121 9.26 -12.84 10.03
C VAL A 121 10.20 -13.26 8.88
N ASP A 122 10.50 -14.56 8.77
CA ASP A 122 11.43 -15.13 7.76
C ASP A 122 10.81 -15.39 6.39
N LYS A 123 9.49 -15.19 6.24
CA LYS A 123 8.77 -15.38 4.98
C LYS A 123 7.93 -14.18 4.60
N VAL A 124 8.17 -13.65 3.40
CA VAL A 124 7.41 -12.56 2.80
C VAL A 124 6.00 -13.01 2.45
N LEU A 125 5.86 -14.19 1.84
CA LEU A 125 4.56 -14.78 1.49
C LEU A 125 4.14 -15.83 2.51
N GLN A 126 2.95 -15.64 3.07
CA GLN A 126 2.31 -16.56 4.00
C GLN A 126 0.81 -16.65 3.71
N PRO A 127 0.19 -17.84 3.83
CA PRO A 127 -1.25 -17.97 3.65
C PRO A 127 -1.99 -17.12 4.69
N PHE A 128 -3.14 -16.59 4.28
CA PHE A 128 -4.06 -15.92 5.20
C PHE A 128 -4.49 -16.87 6.32
N ASP A 129 -4.62 -16.36 7.55
CA ASP A 129 -5.08 -17.12 8.71
C ASP A 129 -6.23 -16.37 9.38
N GLU A 130 -7.44 -16.95 9.28
CA GLU A 130 -8.66 -16.33 9.83
C GLU A 130 -8.69 -16.28 11.35
N ASN A 131 -7.91 -17.15 12.02
CA ASN A 131 -7.86 -17.20 13.47
C ASN A 131 -7.08 -16.02 14.03
N LYS A 132 -6.06 -15.53 13.32
CA LYS A 132 -5.28 -14.33 13.69
C LYS A 132 -6.08 -13.06 13.45
N PHE A 133 -5.60 -11.94 13.99
CA PHE A 133 -6.25 -10.66 13.71
C PHE A 133 -6.26 -10.34 12.21
N ASN A 134 -7.41 -9.89 11.71
CA ASN A 134 -7.59 -9.47 10.32
C ASN A 134 -8.71 -8.43 10.23
N PHE A 135 -8.73 -7.64 9.15
CA PHE A 135 -9.65 -6.50 9.05
C PHE A 135 -11.13 -6.84 8.97
N THR A 136 -11.54 -8.08 8.69
CA THR A 136 -12.96 -8.46 8.80
C THR A 136 -13.48 -8.36 10.24
N LYS A 137 -12.57 -8.38 11.23
CA LYS A 137 -12.89 -8.33 12.67
C LYS A 137 -13.07 -6.91 13.21
N VAL A 138 -12.77 -5.86 12.44
CA VAL A 138 -12.98 -4.46 12.87
C VAL A 138 -14.47 -4.13 12.88
N GLY A 139 -14.86 -3.16 13.70
CA GLY A 139 -16.23 -2.64 13.71
C GLY A 139 -16.51 -1.78 12.47
N GLN A 140 -17.74 -1.82 11.95
CA GLN A 140 -18.15 -1.01 10.80
C GLN A 140 -18.01 0.49 11.06
N GLU A 141 -18.06 0.93 12.32
CA GLU A 141 -17.79 2.31 12.73
C GLU A 141 -16.34 2.77 12.52
N GLU A 142 -15.39 1.84 12.39
CA GLU A 142 -14.01 2.13 12.03
C GLU A 142 -13.85 2.35 10.51
N VAL A 143 -14.86 1.98 9.71
CA VAL A 143 -14.87 2.19 8.25
C VAL A 143 -15.34 3.61 7.92
N LEU A 144 -14.61 4.27 7.03
CA LEU A 144 -15.00 5.57 6.48
C LEU A 144 -16.00 5.36 5.34
N PHE A 145 -15.59 4.60 4.32
CA PHE A 145 -16.40 4.33 3.12
C PHE A 145 -15.86 3.12 2.35
N GLN A 146 -16.72 2.56 1.50
CA GLN A 146 -16.36 1.70 0.38
C GLN A 146 -15.67 2.54 -0.71
N PHE A 147 -14.68 1.97 -1.38
CA PHE A 147 -13.89 2.65 -2.41
C PHE A 147 -13.85 1.78 -3.67
N GLU A 148 -14.68 2.12 -4.65
CA GLU A 148 -14.91 1.29 -5.84
C GLU A 148 -14.84 2.11 -7.13
N ALA A 149 -14.63 1.44 -8.25
CA ALA A 149 -14.65 2.11 -9.54
C ALA A 149 -16.08 2.47 -9.96
N SER A 150 -16.26 3.67 -10.50
CA SER A 150 -17.55 4.10 -11.06
C SER A 150 -17.84 3.39 -12.38
N GLU A 151 -19.12 3.06 -12.59
CA GLU A 151 -19.63 2.47 -13.84
C GLU A 151 -19.71 3.49 -14.98
N ASP A 152 -20.01 4.76 -14.66
CA ASP A 152 -20.22 5.83 -15.64
C ASP A 152 -18.98 6.69 -15.89
N GLY A 153 -17.89 6.42 -15.18
CA GLY A 153 -16.63 7.16 -15.31
C GLY A 153 -16.64 8.54 -14.63
N GLU A 154 -17.62 8.83 -13.78
CA GLU A 154 -17.70 10.06 -12.98
C GLU A 154 -17.46 9.79 -11.49
N VAL A 155 -17.04 10.82 -10.75
CA VAL A 155 -16.93 10.75 -9.29
C VAL A 155 -18.34 10.74 -8.68
N GLN A 156 -18.65 9.73 -7.87
CA GLN A 156 -19.94 9.63 -7.17
C GLN A 156 -19.76 9.34 -5.68
N PHE A 157 -20.71 9.84 -4.87
CA PHE A 157 -20.76 9.54 -3.45
C PHE A 157 -22.17 9.14 -3.02
N HIS A 158 -22.27 7.95 -2.41
CA HIS A 158 -23.51 7.43 -1.89
C HIS A 158 -23.38 7.24 -0.37
N PRO A 159 -24.03 8.07 0.47
CA PRO A 159 -23.82 8.03 1.92
C PRO A 159 -24.32 6.75 2.60
N ASN A 160 -25.16 5.96 1.92
CA ASN A 160 -25.77 4.74 2.46
C ASN A 160 -25.88 3.65 1.38
N ALA A 161 -24.77 3.26 0.79
CA ALA A 161 -24.73 2.20 -0.21
C ALA A 161 -24.81 0.81 0.47
N PRO A 162 -25.49 -0.17 -0.15
CA PRO A 162 -25.41 -1.55 0.29
C PRO A 162 -23.97 -2.08 0.13
N ILE A 163 -23.60 -3.04 0.97
CA ILE A 163 -22.34 -3.78 0.81
C ILE A 163 -22.58 -4.96 -0.15
N ASN A 164 -21.88 -4.99 -1.28
CA ASN A 164 -21.91 -6.12 -2.20
C ASN A 164 -21.03 -7.26 -1.65
N VAL A 165 -21.63 -8.15 -0.85
CA VAL A 165 -20.90 -9.25 -0.20
C VAL A 165 -20.22 -10.17 -1.22
N ASP A 166 -20.88 -10.46 -2.34
CA ASP A 166 -20.37 -11.35 -3.38
C ASP A 166 -19.22 -10.71 -4.18
N GLY A 167 -19.30 -9.39 -4.40
CA GLY A 167 -18.26 -8.62 -5.08
C GLY A 167 -17.07 -8.24 -4.20
N SER A 168 -17.16 -8.47 -2.88
CA SER A 168 -16.12 -8.15 -1.89
C SER A 168 -15.59 -6.71 -2.02
N PRO A 169 -16.23 -5.70 -1.40
CA PRO A 169 -15.85 -4.32 -1.61
C PRO A 169 -14.43 -4.05 -1.10
N SER A 170 -13.77 -3.07 -1.71
CA SER A 170 -12.60 -2.45 -1.09
C SER A 170 -13.06 -1.34 -0.15
N VAL A 171 -12.40 -1.19 0.99
CA VAL A 171 -12.82 -0.23 2.02
C VAL A 171 -11.67 0.63 2.50
N VAL A 172 -12.01 1.86 2.91
CA VAL A 172 -11.11 2.77 3.62
C VAL A 172 -11.55 2.82 5.08
N ALA A 173 -10.65 2.51 6.01
CA ALA A 173 -10.92 2.49 7.45
C ALA A 173 -9.89 3.33 8.21
N ILE A 174 -10.22 3.82 9.39
CA ILE A 174 -9.25 4.50 10.24
C ILE A 174 -8.15 3.52 10.68
N ASN A 175 -6.91 4.01 10.77
CA ASN A 175 -5.93 3.32 11.61
C ASN A 175 -6.16 3.77 13.06
N VAL A 176 -6.73 2.90 13.89
CA VAL A 176 -7.00 3.20 15.31
C VAL A 176 -5.74 3.50 16.13
N SER A 177 -4.54 3.23 15.59
CA SER A 177 -3.23 3.65 16.15
C SER A 177 -2.49 4.57 15.17
N PRO A 178 -3.04 5.77 14.91
CA PRO A 178 -2.62 6.63 13.81
C PRO A 178 -1.21 7.15 14.05
N ILE A 179 -0.40 7.16 12.99
CA ILE A 179 0.94 7.78 13.04
C ILE A 179 0.85 9.28 12.86
N GLU A 180 -0.06 9.76 12.01
CA GLU A 180 -0.24 11.17 11.72
C GLU A 180 -1.73 11.45 11.44
N TYR A 181 -2.09 12.71 11.32
CA TYR A 181 -3.40 13.20 10.92
C TYR A 181 -3.88 12.56 9.60
N GLY A 182 -5.16 12.17 9.58
CA GLY A 182 -5.78 11.47 8.45
C GLY A 182 -5.23 10.07 8.20
N HIS A 183 -4.58 9.42 9.19
CA HIS A 183 -4.07 8.07 8.99
C HIS A 183 -5.18 7.03 8.83
N VAL A 184 -5.29 6.50 7.62
CA VAL A 184 -6.26 5.49 7.19
C VAL A 184 -5.57 4.24 6.65
N LEU A 185 -6.37 3.20 6.44
CA LEU A 185 -6.02 1.94 5.82
C LEU A 185 -6.92 1.76 4.58
N LEU A 186 -6.31 1.52 3.42
CA LEU A 186 -7.02 1.01 2.25
C LEU A 186 -6.91 -0.52 2.28
N ILE A 187 -8.05 -1.21 2.28
CA ILE A 187 -8.14 -2.67 2.39
C ILE A 187 -8.85 -3.18 1.13
N PRO A 188 -8.09 -3.64 0.12
CA PRO A 188 -8.64 -4.18 -1.12
C PRO A 188 -9.47 -5.44 -0.86
N ARG A 189 -10.64 -5.53 -1.49
CA ARG A 189 -11.51 -6.72 -1.51
C ARG A 189 -11.57 -7.45 -0.17
N ILE A 190 -12.02 -6.76 0.86
CA ILE A 190 -11.85 -7.16 2.27
C ILE A 190 -12.44 -8.55 2.61
N LEU A 191 -13.45 -9.02 1.88
CA LEU A 191 -14.12 -10.30 2.13
C LEU A 191 -13.43 -11.48 1.43
N GLU A 192 -12.57 -11.22 0.43
CA GLU A 192 -11.69 -12.23 -0.18
C GLU A 192 -10.53 -12.61 0.74
N ARG A 193 -10.24 -11.78 1.76
CA ARG A 193 -9.22 -12.06 2.78
C ARG A 193 -7.84 -12.31 2.15
N LEU A 194 -7.48 -11.44 1.20
CA LEU A 194 -6.20 -11.51 0.50
C LEU A 194 -5.04 -11.43 1.50
N PRO A 195 -4.00 -12.29 1.39
CA PRO A 195 -2.81 -12.17 2.22
C PRO A 195 -2.07 -10.86 1.92
N GLN A 196 -1.16 -10.43 2.79
CA GLN A 196 -0.34 -9.22 2.61
C GLN A 196 0.69 -9.43 1.49
N ARG A 197 0.21 -9.38 0.25
CA ARG A 197 0.91 -9.63 -1.02
C ARG A 197 0.45 -8.58 -2.04
N ILE A 198 1.37 -8.01 -2.82
CA ILE A 198 0.98 -7.12 -3.92
C ILE A 198 0.56 -7.95 -5.15
N ASP A 199 -0.51 -7.50 -5.78
CA ASP A 199 -0.97 -7.87 -7.11
C ASP A 199 -1.28 -6.60 -7.93
N HIS A 200 -1.44 -6.75 -9.25
CA HIS A 200 -1.68 -5.64 -10.18
C HIS A 200 -2.94 -4.83 -9.83
N GLU A 201 -4.05 -5.52 -9.54
CA GLU A 201 -5.33 -4.87 -9.29
C GLU A 201 -5.31 -4.02 -8.00
N SER A 202 -4.74 -4.57 -6.94
CA SER A 202 -4.72 -3.95 -5.61
C SER A 202 -3.76 -2.77 -5.56
N LEU A 203 -2.63 -2.84 -6.28
CA LEU A 203 -1.72 -1.71 -6.42
C LEU A 203 -2.35 -0.60 -7.26
N LEU A 204 -3.02 -0.95 -8.36
CA LEU A 204 -3.72 0.02 -9.19
C LEU A 204 -4.82 0.75 -8.41
N LEU A 205 -5.55 0.03 -7.55
CA LEU A 205 -6.52 0.63 -6.63
C LEU A 205 -5.88 1.68 -5.70
N ALA A 206 -4.68 1.39 -5.17
CA ALA A 206 -3.94 2.33 -4.33
C ALA A 206 -3.50 3.57 -5.13
N LEU A 207 -3.11 3.41 -6.40
CA LEU A 207 -2.78 4.54 -7.27
C LEU A 207 -4.00 5.40 -7.60
N TYR A 208 -5.17 4.79 -7.83
CA TYR A 208 -6.41 5.55 -7.98
C TYR A 208 -6.71 6.35 -6.72
N MET A 209 -6.57 5.78 -5.52
CA MET A 209 -6.75 6.52 -4.27
C MET A 209 -5.79 7.73 -4.16
N ALA A 210 -4.50 7.54 -4.50
CA ALA A 210 -3.51 8.61 -4.48
C ALA A 210 -3.88 9.74 -5.46
N ARG A 211 -4.34 9.38 -6.67
CA ARG A 211 -4.76 10.32 -7.70
C ARG A 211 -6.01 11.09 -7.30
N GLU A 212 -7.01 10.40 -6.78
CA GLU A 212 -8.28 11.00 -6.35
C GLU A 212 -8.11 11.93 -5.15
N ALA A 213 -7.16 11.64 -4.25
CA ALA A 213 -6.79 12.54 -3.16
C ALA A 213 -6.13 13.83 -3.66
N GLY A 214 -5.46 13.77 -4.83
CA GLY A 214 -4.95 14.96 -5.54
C GLY A 214 -3.98 15.82 -4.73
N SER A 215 -3.35 15.27 -3.68
CA SER A 215 -2.57 16.02 -2.70
C SER A 215 -1.15 15.46 -2.60
N GLN A 216 -0.15 16.33 -2.82
CA GLN A 216 1.27 16.00 -2.60
C GLN A 216 1.62 15.66 -1.15
N TYR A 217 0.73 15.99 -0.21
CA TYR A 217 0.91 15.71 1.21
C TYR A 217 0.29 14.37 1.62
N PHE A 218 -0.56 13.79 0.78
CA PHE A 218 -1.13 12.47 0.97
C PHE A 218 -0.21 11.41 0.36
N ARG A 219 0.23 10.46 1.18
CA ARG A 219 1.11 9.38 0.75
C ARG A 219 0.47 8.06 1.13
N LEU A 220 0.61 7.06 0.25
CA LEU A 220 0.28 5.69 0.58
C LEU A 220 1.57 4.90 0.78
N GLY A 221 1.53 3.96 1.71
CA GLY A 221 2.63 3.13 2.10
C GLY A 221 2.20 1.68 2.20
N TYR A 222 2.99 0.79 1.62
CA TYR A 222 2.86 -0.65 1.77
C TYR A 222 4.09 -1.21 2.47
N ASN A 223 3.86 -2.22 3.30
CA ASN A 223 4.90 -3.00 3.95
C ASN A 223 4.64 -4.46 3.61
N SER A 224 5.66 -5.20 3.16
CA SER A 224 5.57 -6.66 3.05
C SER A 224 5.74 -7.31 4.44
N LEU A 225 5.37 -8.59 4.58
CA LEU A 225 5.88 -9.37 5.71
C LEU A 225 7.41 -9.45 5.61
N GLY A 226 8.10 -9.42 6.76
CA GLY A 226 9.55 -9.23 6.82
C GLY A 226 10.02 -7.77 6.73
N ALA A 227 9.17 -6.84 6.25
CA ALA A 227 9.44 -5.41 6.15
C ALA A 227 8.47 -4.59 7.04
N PHE A 228 8.21 -5.10 8.24
CA PHE A 228 7.40 -4.47 9.30
C PHE A 228 5.90 -4.28 9.03
N ALA A 229 5.33 -5.00 8.06
CA ALA A 229 3.91 -5.34 8.16
C ALA A 229 3.63 -6.04 9.49
N THR A 230 2.42 -5.90 10.03
CA THR A 230 2.02 -6.53 11.31
C THR A 230 0.69 -7.28 11.23
N ILE A 231 0.03 -7.25 10.08
CA ILE A 231 -1.23 -7.97 9.82
C ILE A 231 -1.06 -8.67 8.47
N ASN A 232 -1.39 -9.97 8.40
CA ASN A 232 -1.43 -10.72 7.15
C ASN A 232 -2.84 -10.67 6.53
N HIS A 233 -3.25 -9.48 6.13
CA HIS A 233 -4.45 -9.19 5.35
C HIS A 233 -4.11 -7.96 4.53
N LEU A 234 -4.15 -8.05 3.21
CA LEU A 234 -3.74 -6.99 2.28
C LEU A 234 -4.28 -5.62 2.70
N HIS A 235 -3.36 -4.70 2.97
CA HIS A 235 -3.68 -3.32 3.25
C HIS A 235 -2.54 -2.40 2.85
N PHE A 236 -2.93 -1.21 2.43
CA PHE A 236 -2.07 -0.03 2.32
C PHE A 236 -2.39 0.91 3.49
N GLN A 237 -1.39 1.63 3.95
CA GLN A 237 -1.54 2.70 4.94
C GLN A 237 -1.46 4.03 4.23
N ALA A 238 -2.18 5.04 4.67
CA ALA A 238 -2.06 6.37 4.12
C ALA A 238 -2.21 7.44 5.19
N TYR A 239 -1.53 8.57 5.06
CA TYR A 239 -1.77 9.74 5.91
C TYR A 239 -1.28 11.03 5.23
N TYR A 240 -1.59 12.15 5.87
CA TYR A 240 -1.17 13.48 5.43
C TYR A 240 0.03 13.96 6.23
N LEU A 241 1.09 14.37 5.56
CA LEU A 241 2.16 15.12 6.21
C LEU A 241 2.48 16.36 5.38
N GLY A 242 2.30 17.53 6.00
CA GLY A 242 2.45 18.85 5.37
C GLY A 242 3.89 19.26 5.04
N VAL A 243 4.81 18.32 4.96
CA VAL A 243 6.20 18.51 4.52
C VAL A 243 6.60 17.37 3.57
N PRO A 244 7.45 17.64 2.56
CA PRO A 244 8.02 16.60 1.72
C PRO A 244 8.82 15.59 2.54
N PHE A 245 8.69 14.32 2.21
CA PHE A 245 9.53 13.28 2.79
C PHE A 245 10.97 13.44 2.28
N PRO A 246 11.99 13.17 3.11
CA PRO A 246 13.39 13.18 2.71
C PRO A 246 13.68 12.37 1.44
N ILE A 247 13.08 11.18 1.29
CA ILE A 247 13.30 10.32 0.12
C ILE A 247 12.79 10.97 -1.18
N GLU A 248 11.75 11.82 -1.11
CA GLU A 248 11.21 12.52 -2.27
C GLU A 248 12.18 13.59 -2.79
N LYS A 249 13.07 14.09 -1.93
CA LYS A 249 14.12 15.04 -2.29
C LYS A 249 15.43 14.37 -2.70
N ALA A 250 15.55 13.05 -2.46
CA ALA A 250 16.74 12.31 -2.82
C ALA A 250 16.92 12.32 -4.35
N PRO A 251 18.15 12.55 -4.84
CA PRO A 251 18.42 12.54 -6.25
C PRO A 251 18.30 11.12 -6.82
N THR A 252 17.90 11.04 -8.08
CA THR A 252 17.69 9.78 -8.79
C THR A 252 18.55 9.72 -10.06
N ARG A 253 19.01 8.52 -10.40
CA ARG A 253 19.76 8.25 -11.63
C ARG A 253 18.95 7.28 -12.48
N LYS A 254 18.52 7.74 -13.65
CA LYS A 254 17.78 6.93 -14.61
C LYS A 254 18.57 5.66 -15.00
N ILE A 255 17.90 4.52 -14.96
CA ILE A 255 18.41 3.23 -15.43
C ILE A 255 17.89 2.98 -16.85
N THR A 256 16.56 2.96 -17.02
CA THR A 256 15.90 2.66 -18.30
C THR A 256 14.50 3.27 -18.37
N ASP A 257 13.90 3.23 -19.55
CA ASP A 257 12.45 3.33 -19.75
C ASP A 257 11.87 1.93 -20.01
N PHE A 258 10.63 1.69 -19.57
CA PHE A 258 9.92 0.42 -19.68
C PHE A 258 8.58 0.62 -20.42
N ASN A 259 8.17 -0.32 -21.27
CA ASN A 259 6.98 -0.21 -22.15
C ASN A 259 6.95 1.00 -23.13
N GLY A 260 8.10 1.60 -23.43
CA GLY A 260 8.19 2.65 -24.44
C GLY A 260 8.57 2.10 -25.81
N ASN A 261 7.60 1.94 -26.72
CA ASN A 261 7.90 2.15 -28.14
C ASN A 261 8.38 3.61 -28.33
N ASP A 262 8.85 4.00 -29.52
CA ASP A 262 9.55 5.27 -29.86
C ASP A 262 8.96 6.62 -29.31
N ASN A 263 7.85 6.62 -28.56
CA ASN A 263 7.16 7.75 -27.93
C ASN A 263 7.18 7.84 -26.38
N GLY A 264 7.85 6.92 -25.65
CA GLY A 264 8.02 7.01 -24.18
C GLY A 264 7.23 5.97 -23.36
N GLY A 265 7.62 5.77 -22.09
CA GLY A 265 7.12 4.71 -21.20
C GLY A 265 7.39 5.00 -19.70
N VAL A 266 7.29 3.99 -18.84
CA VAL A 266 7.58 4.12 -17.39
C VAL A 266 9.08 4.30 -17.18
N VAL A 267 9.48 5.39 -16.52
CA VAL A 267 10.88 5.69 -16.21
C VAL A 267 11.27 4.97 -14.93
N ILE A 268 12.32 4.17 -14.96
CA ILE A 268 12.87 3.48 -13.79
C ILE A 268 14.24 4.07 -13.45
N SER A 269 14.39 4.54 -12.21
CA SER A 269 15.62 5.17 -11.70
C SER A 269 16.08 4.54 -10.39
N GLU A 270 17.37 4.61 -10.13
CA GLU A 270 17.97 4.28 -8.82
C GLU A 270 18.03 5.53 -7.94
N ILE A 271 17.72 5.40 -6.65
CA ILE A 271 17.94 6.45 -5.65
C ILE A 271 19.42 6.48 -5.26
N PHE A 272 20.03 7.67 -5.20
CA PHE A 272 21.37 7.84 -4.66
C PHE A 272 21.42 8.99 -3.62
N ASN A 273 22.52 9.07 -2.86
CA ASN A 273 22.67 10.00 -1.73
C ASN A 273 21.53 9.91 -0.70
N TYR A 274 21.03 8.70 -0.47
CA TYR A 274 20.02 8.38 0.53
C TYR A 274 20.45 7.09 1.24
N PRO A 275 20.22 6.92 2.56
CA PRO A 275 20.72 5.76 3.31
C PRO A 275 20.10 4.42 2.90
N VAL A 276 18.92 4.44 2.27
CA VAL A 276 18.21 3.25 1.78
C VAL A 276 18.28 3.19 0.27
N ARG A 277 18.79 2.08 -0.26
CA ARG A 277 18.81 1.81 -1.71
C ARG A 277 17.42 1.41 -2.19
N GLY A 278 17.04 1.88 -3.36
CA GLY A 278 15.71 1.64 -3.92
C GLY A 278 15.59 2.06 -5.37
N LEU A 279 14.48 1.62 -5.97
CA LEU A 279 14.06 2.00 -7.30
C LEU A 279 12.92 3.01 -7.22
N VAL A 280 12.90 3.95 -8.17
CA VAL A 280 11.85 4.94 -8.36
C VAL A 280 11.23 4.73 -9.73
N TYR A 281 9.91 4.68 -9.75
CA TYR A 281 9.09 4.50 -10.95
C TYR A 281 8.25 5.76 -11.13
N GLU A 282 8.34 6.34 -12.33
CA GLU A 282 7.61 7.55 -12.71
C GLU A 282 6.98 7.35 -14.09
N GLY A 283 5.76 7.88 -14.28
CA GLY A 283 5.12 7.86 -15.59
C GLY A 283 5.83 8.80 -16.57
N GLY A 284 6.43 8.25 -17.63
CA GLY A 284 6.93 9.05 -18.75
C GLY A 284 5.85 9.40 -19.76
N SER A 285 6.23 10.16 -20.80
CA SER A 285 5.33 10.53 -21.91
C SER A 285 4.64 9.30 -22.50
N GLY A 286 3.32 9.34 -22.64
CA GLY A 286 2.53 8.26 -23.24
C GLY A 286 2.23 7.07 -22.32
N SER A 287 2.77 7.03 -21.10
CA SER A 287 2.43 5.98 -20.12
C SER A 287 1.15 6.28 -19.36
N SER A 288 0.30 5.28 -19.21
CA SER A 288 -0.89 5.34 -18.37
C SER A 288 -0.56 5.05 -16.90
N LEU A 289 -1.50 5.36 -16.00
CA LEU A 289 -1.39 4.96 -14.60
C LEU A 289 -1.33 3.43 -14.43
N GLU A 290 -1.97 2.70 -15.33
CA GLU A 290 -1.99 1.25 -15.36
C GLU A 290 -0.62 0.68 -15.75
N ASP A 291 0.05 1.27 -16.74
CA ASP A 291 1.42 0.88 -17.11
C ASP A 291 2.40 1.07 -15.95
N LEU A 292 2.31 2.22 -15.27
CA LEU A 292 3.10 2.51 -14.07
C LEU A 292 2.79 1.50 -12.95
N SER A 293 1.51 1.20 -12.72
CA SER A 293 1.09 0.20 -11.74
C SER A 293 1.64 -1.17 -12.06
N ASN A 294 1.56 -1.60 -13.32
CA ASN A 294 1.99 -2.93 -13.75
C ASN A 294 3.50 -3.11 -13.58
N ALA A 295 4.31 -2.14 -14.03
CA ALA A 295 5.77 -2.19 -13.87
C ALA A 295 6.20 -2.28 -12.39
N VAL A 296 5.51 -1.54 -11.50
CA VAL A 296 5.77 -1.63 -10.06
C VAL A 296 5.26 -2.95 -9.47
N ALA A 297 4.08 -3.41 -9.87
CA ALA A 297 3.50 -4.68 -9.41
C ALA A 297 4.41 -5.85 -9.79
N ASP A 298 4.91 -5.91 -11.02
CA ASP A 298 5.84 -6.95 -11.49
C ASP A 298 7.13 -6.97 -10.65
N SER A 299 7.67 -5.79 -10.34
CA SER A 299 8.83 -5.65 -9.46
C SER A 299 8.54 -6.19 -8.06
N CYS A 300 7.38 -5.85 -7.50
CA CYS A 300 6.94 -6.32 -6.18
C CYS A 300 6.67 -7.83 -6.16
N ILE A 301 6.11 -8.37 -7.25
CA ILE A 301 5.86 -9.81 -7.42
C ILE A 301 7.19 -10.57 -7.49
N CYS A 302 8.18 -10.06 -8.24
CA CYS A 302 9.51 -10.63 -8.26
C CYS A 302 10.14 -10.65 -6.85
N LEU A 303 10.06 -9.54 -6.11
CA LEU A 303 10.59 -9.45 -4.74
C LEU A 303 9.95 -10.45 -3.78
N GLN A 304 8.60 -10.50 -3.75
CA GLN A 304 7.88 -11.39 -2.82
C GLN A 304 8.06 -12.88 -3.17
N ASP A 305 8.16 -13.23 -4.45
CA ASP A 305 8.39 -14.62 -4.90
C ASP A 305 9.84 -15.08 -4.61
N ASN A 306 10.80 -14.15 -4.60
CA ASN A 306 12.19 -14.38 -4.17
C ASN A 306 12.41 -14.20 -2.66
N ASN A 307 11.34 -14.05 -1.87
CA ASN A 307 11.39 -13.87 -0.42
C ASN A 307 12.26 -12.68 0.05
N ILE A 308 12.28 -11.59 -0.72
CA ILE A 308 12.99 -10.35 -0.38
C ILE A 308 11.99 -9.39 0.26
N PRO A 309 12.15 -9.01 1.54
CA PRO A 309 11.28 -8.04 2.17
C PRO A 309 11.40 -6.65 1.54
N TYR A 310 10.29 -5.93 1.42
CA TYR A 310 10.28 -4.61 0.79
C TYR A 310 9.14 -3.74 1.28
N ASN A 311 9.28 -2.45 1.00
CA ASN A 311 8.26 -1.43 1.22
C ASN A 311 7.99 -0.70 -0.08
N VAL A 312 6.79 -0.13 -0.20
CA VAL A 312 6.42 0.71 -1.34
C VAL A 312 5.87 2.03 -0.82
N LEU A 313 6.45 3.15 -1.25
CA LEU A 313 5.89 4.49 -1.00
C LEU A 313 5.28 5.00 -2.31
N ILE A 314 4.01 5.35 -2.28
CA ILE A 314 3.30 6.03 -3.36
C ILE A 314 3.19 7.51 -2.98
N SER A 315 3.72 8.37 -3.83
CA SER A 315 3.82 9.81 -3.61
C SER A 315 3.34 10.60 -4.84
N ASP A 316 3.31 11.93 -4.69
CA ASP A 316 2.97 12.86 -5.78
C ASP A 316 1.68 12.47 -6.52
N SER A 317 0.62 12.24 -5.76
CA SER A 317 -0.71 11.83 -6.26
C SER A 317 -0.68 10.57 -7.14
N GLY A 318 0.22 9.63 -6.84
CA GLY A 318 0.34 8.35 -7.55
C GLY A 318 1.31 8.38 -8.73
N ARG A 319 1.93 9.52 -9.03
CA ARG A 319 2.83 9.67 -10.19
C ARG A 319 4.25 9.17 -9.94
N ARG A 320 4.66 9.08 -8.68
CA ARG A 320 6.01 8.67 -8.28
C ARG A 320 5.96 7.62 -7.19
N ILE A 321 6.54 6.46 -7.47
CA ILE A 321 6.47 5.27 -6.62
C ILE A 321 7.87 4.78 -6.30
N PHE A 322 8.15 4.55 -5.03
CA PHE A 322 9.44 4.06 -4.55
C PHE A 322 9.28 2.60 -4.12
N VAL A 323 10.13 1.71 -4.64
CA VAL A 323 10.23 0.31 -4.21
C VAL A 323 11.54 0.14 -3.46
N LEU A 324 11.45 -0.26 -2.20
CA LEU A 324 12.54 -0.22 -1.23
C LEU A 324 12.75 -1.62 -0.63
N PRO A 325 13.59 -2.47 -1.24
CA PRO A 325 14.02 -3.72 -0.63
C PRO A 325 14.78 -3.45 0.68
N GLN A 326 14.53 -4.24 1.72
CA GLN A 326 15.21 -4.09 3.02
C GLN A 326 15.54 -5.43 3.68
N CYS A 327 16.50 -5.42 4.60
CA CYS A 327 16.94 -6.62 5.33
C CYS A 327 17.01 -6.42 6.86
N TYR A 328 16.39 -5.38 7.41
CA TYR A 328 16.58 -5.05 8.83
C TYR A 328 16.09 -6.16 9.78
N ALA A 329 14.91 -6.74 9.52
CA ALA A 329 14.36 -7.79 10.37
C ALA A 329 15.21 -9.08 10.35
N GLU A 330 15.81 -9.39 9.20
CA GLU A 330 16.77 -10.50 9.06
C GLU A 330 18.04 -10.22 9.86
N LYS A 331 18.65 -9.03 9.70
CA LYS A 331 19.81 -8.60 10.49
C LYS A 331 19.54 -8.63 12.00
N GLN A 332 18.34 -8.23 12.43
CA GLN A 332 17.94 -8.33 13.83
C GLN A 332 17.93 -9.79 14.31
N ALA A 333 17.39 -10.71 13.51
CA ALA A 333 17.35 -12.13 13.84
C ALA A 333 18.75 -12.78 13.87
N LEU A 334 19.67 -12.30 13.03
CA LEU A 334 21.08 -12.72 12.99
C LEU A 334 21.96 -12.08 14.07
N GLY A 335 21.44 -11.08 14.82
CA GLY A 335 22.20 -10.36 15.83
C GLY A 335 23.24 -9.38 15.26
N GLU A 336 23.06 -8.96 14.01
CA GLU A 336 23.98 -8.07 13.30
C GLU A 336 23.69 -6.58 13.58
N VAL A 337 22.51 -6.27 14.11
CA VAL A 337 22.13 -4.90 14.49
C VAL A 337 22.72 -4.54 15.85
N SER A 338 23.34 -3.36 15.93
CA SER A 338 23.95 -2.87 17.17
C SER A 338 22.92 -2.66 18.30
N GLY A 339 23.35 -2.89 19.55
CA GLY A 339 22.50 -2.69 20.73
C GLY A 339 21.94 -1.27 20.83
N GLU A 340 22.74 -0.26 20.48
CA GLU A 340 22.31 1.15 20.45
C GLU A 340 21.08 1.36 19.56
N LEU A 341 21.05 0.74 18.38
CA LEU A 341 19.92 0.85 17.45
C LEU A 341 18.72 0.03 17.92
N LEU A 342 18.94 -1.16 18.49
CA LEU A 342 17.87 -1.97 19.07
C LEU A 342 17.17 -1.25 20.24
N ASP A 343 17.93 -0.50 21.04
CA ASP A 343 17.43 0.27 22.18
C ASP A 343 16.48 1.41 21.76
N THR A 344 16.64 1.95 20.55
CA THR A 344 15.67 2.93 19.99
C THR A 344 14.29 2.31 19.78
N GLN A 345 14.26 0.98 19.63
CA GLN A 345 13.10 0.17 19.29
C GLN A 345 12.41 0.62 18.00
N VAL A 346 13.04 1.43 17.15
CA VAL A 346 12.43 1.86 15.89
C VAL A 346 12.24 0.64 14.98
N ASN A 347 11.05 0.53 14.42
CA ASN A 347 10.72 -0.49 13.42
C ASN A 347 10.66 0.23 12.08
N PRO A 348 11.70 0.13 11.23
CA PRO A 348 11.80 0.92 10.02
C PRO A 348 10.87 0.38 8.93
N ALA A 349 9.59 0.75 9.03
CA ALA A 349 8.60 0.50 8.01
C ALA A 349 8.68 1.60 6.94
N VAL A 350 7.75 1.57 5.97
CA VAL A 350 7.70 2.52 4.84
C VAL A 350 7.83 3.98 5.27
N TRP A 351 7.29 4.38 6.42
CA TRP A 351 7.33 5.76 6.88
C TRP A 351 8.73 6.18 7.32
N GLU A 352 9.38 5.37 8.15
CA GLU A 352 10.71 5.65 8.67
C GLU A 352 11.77 5.58 7.57
N ILE A 353 11.74 4.56 6.72
CA ILE A 353 12.70 4.43 5.61
C ILE A 353 12.54 5.53 4.58
N SER A 354 11.37 6.18 4.51
CA SER A 354 11.14 7.32 3.62
C SER A 354 11.51 8.66 4.28
N GLY A 355 11.85 8.62 5.57
CA GLY A 355 12.40 9.74 6.32
C GLY A 355 11.45 10.44 7.28
N HIS A 356 10.27 9.86 7.54
CA HIS A 356 9.44 10.21 8.69
C HIS A 356 9.77 9.29 9.87
N MET A 357 10.70 9.73 10.71
CA MET A 357 11.23 9.01 11.86
C MET A 357 10.23 9.06 13.03
N VAL A 358 9.45 7.99 13.19
CA VAL A 358 8.53 7.81 14.32
C VAL A 358 9.28 7.26 15.53
N LEU A 359 9.68 8.16 16.42
CA LEU A 359 10.50 7.86 17.60
C LEU A 359 9.63 7.54 18.81
N LYS A 360 10.11 6.62 19.64
CA LYS A 360 9.35 6.09 20.79
C LYS A 360 9.76 6.69 22.13
N ARG A 361 10.99 7.19 22.22
CA ARG A 361 11.56 7.74 23.45
C ARG A 361 11.86 9.22 23.28
N LYS A 362 11.58 9.98 24.34
CA LYS A 362 11.85 11.42 24.37
C LYS A 362 13.33 11.74 24.15
N GLU A 363 14.24 10.93 24.69
CA GLU A 363 15.69 11.10 24.51
C GLU A 363 16.11 10.98 23.03
N ASP A 364 15.53 10.03 22.30
CA ASP A 364 15.80 9.86 20.86
C ASP A 364 15.27 11.05 20.06
N TYR A 365 14.09 11.55 20.43
CA TYR A 365 13.47 12.72 19.78
C TYR A 365 14.25 14.01 20.05
N GLU A 366 14.62 14.28 21.29
CA GLU A 366 15.40 15.47 21.65
C GLU A 366 16.77 15.43 20.99
N GLY A 367 17.43 14.28 21.04
CA GLY A 367 18.74 14.05 20.43
C GLY A 367 18.72 13.64 18.96
N ALA A 368 17.59 13.78 18.25
CA ALA A 368 17.46 13.38 16.85
C ALA A 368 18.35 14.26 15.95
N SER A 369 19.14 13.61 15.09
CA SER A 369 20.02 14.25 14.11
C SER A 369 19.96 13.49 12.78
N GLU A 370 20.34 14.16 11.68
CA GLU A 370 20.40 13.55 10.36
C GLU A 370 21.39 12.37 10.34
N GLU A 371 22.53 12.50 11.04
CA GLU A 371 23.51 11.42 11.20
C GLU A 371 22.92 10.17 11.87
N LYS A 372 22.12 10.33 12.94
CA LYS A 372 21.48 9.20 13.62
C LYS A 372 20.41 8.54 12.74
N ALA A 373 19.62 9.34 12.03
CA ALA A 373 18.63 8.82 11.09
C ALA A 373 19.33 8.04 9.97
N TRP A 374 20.40 8.61 9.39
CA TRP A 374 21.20 7.96 8.37
C TRP A 374 21.78 6.63 8.86
N ARG A 375 22.39 6.62 10.06
CA ARG A 375 22.98 5.43 10.66
C ARG A 375 21.96 4.30 10.84
N LEU A 376 20.77 4.62 11.35
CA LEU A 376 19.70 3.64 11.50
C LEU A 376 19.27 3.09 10.13
N LEU A 377 19.01 3.97 9.17
CA LEU A 377 18.47 3.58 7.86
C LEU A 377 19.50 2.84 6.99
N ALA A 378 20.79 3.11 7.16
CA ALA A 378 21.86 2.36 6.50
C ALA A 378 21.86 0.88 6.92
N GLU A 379 21.47 0.56 8.16
CA GLU A 379 21.30 -0.84 8.58
C GLU A 379 20.11 -1.53 7.91
N VAL A 380 19.10 -0.75 7.50
CA VAL A 380 17.89 -1.26 6.84
C VAL A 380 18.17 -1.64 5.40
N SER A 381 19.03 -0.86 4.75
CA SER A 381 19.38 -1.04 3.35
C SER A 381 20.10 -2.36 3.09
N LEU A 382 19.86 -2.91 1.90
CA LEU A 382 20.72 -3.94 1.32
C LEU A 382 22.14 -3.37 1.10
N SER A 383 23.14 -4.27 1.08
CA SER A 383 24.47 -3.93 0.57
C SER A 383 24.37 -3.52 -0.91
N GLU A 384 25.41 -2.86 -1.41
CA GLU A 384 25.44 -2.45 -2.83
C GLU A 384 25.39 -3.67 -3.75
N GLU A 385 26.17 -4.70 -3.46
CA GLU A 385 26.24 -5.94 -4.25
C GLU A 385 24.88 -6.64 -4.25
N ARG A 386 24.28 -6.81 -3.07
CA ARG A 386 22.97 -7.45 -2.96
C ARG A 386 21.87 -6.64 -3.62
N PHE A 387 21.93 -5.31 -3.55
CA PHE A 387 20.99 -4.45 -4.26
C PHE A 387 21.10 -4.61 -5.77
N GLN A 388 22.32 -4.66 -6.33
CA GLN A 388 22.51 -4.89 -7.77
C GLN A 388 22.00 -6.26 -8.22
N GLU A 389 22.18 -7.31 -7.41
CA GLU A 389 21.57 -8.63 -7.67
C GLU A 389 20.04 -8.55 -7.71
N VAL A 390 19.44 -7.85 -6.73
CA VAL A 390 17.99 -7.66 -6.66
C VAL A 390 17.47 -6.87 -7.85
N VAL A 391 18.18 -5.83 -8.27
CA VAL A 391 17.84 -5.06 -9.47
C VAL A 391 17.89 -5.94 -10.71
N ALA A 392 18.93 -6.79 -10.86
CA ALA A 392 19.06 -7.69 -12.00
C ALA A 392 17.89 -8.69 -12.11
N ILE A 393 17.48 -9.33 -11.01
CA ILE A 393 16.35 -10.28 -11.03
C ILE A 393 15.01 -9.59 -11.30
N ILE A 394 14.84 -8.34 -10.85
CA ILE A 394 13.65 -7.53 -11.16
C ILE A 394 13.56 -7.31 -12.67
N PHE A 395 14.64 -6.83 -13.28
CA PHE A 395 14.67 -6.57 -14.72
C PHE A 395 14.52 -7.84 -15.56
N GLU A 396 15.09 -8.97 -15.12
CA GLU A 396 14.88 -10.27 -15.79
C GLU A 396 13.41 -10.69 -15.78
N ALA A 397 12.74 -10.62 -14.61
CA ALA A 397 11.34 -11.00 -14.47
C ALA A 397 10.40 -10.10 -15.30
N ILE A 398 10.70 -8.81 -15.30
CA ILE A 398 9.95 -7.80 -16.05
C ILE A 398 10.08 -8.03 -17.57
N SER A 399 11.29 -8.27 -18.08
CA SER A 399 11.51 -8.55 -19.51
C SER A 399 10.87 -9.86 -20.00
N VAL A 400 10.71 -10.86 -19.12
CA VAL A 400 9.98 -12.09 -19.46
C VAL A 400 8.49 -11.81 -19.61
N THR A 401 7.93 -11.00 -18.72
CA THR A 401 6.50 -10.62 -18.73
C THR A 401 6.15 -9.86 -20.01
N GLU A 402 7.01 -8.92 -20.44
CA GLU A 402 6.88 -8.23 -21.73
C GLU A 402 6.81 -9.19 -22.92
N LYS A 403 7.72 -10.16 -22.99
CA LYS A 403 7.75 -11.13 -24.11
C LYS A 403 6.47 -11.94 -24.18
N MET A 404 5.97 -12.42 -23.03
CA MET A 404 4.72 -13.18 -22.98
C MET A 404 3.53 -12.36 -23.47
N LEU A 405 3.43 -11.08 -23.08
CA LEU A 405 2.37 -10.19 -23.56
C LEU A 405 2.45 -9.94 -25.07
N THR A 406 3.66 -9.75 -25.62
CA THR A 406 3.85 -9.54 -27.07
C THR A 406 3.60 -10.79 -27.92
N GLU A 407 3.81 -11.98 -27.36
CA GLU A 407 3.53 -13.26 -28.03
C GLU A 407 2.02 -13.55 -28.01
N ASP A 408 1.33 -13.29 -26.89
CA ASP A 408 -0.13 -13.43 -26.77
C ASP A 408 -0.87 -12.46 -27.71
N GLU A 409 -0.39 -11.22 -27.91
CA GLU A 409 -0.98 -10.28 -28.88
C GLU A 409 -0.79 -10.73 -30.34
N GLN A 410 0.33 -11.40 -30.67
CA GLN A 410 0.61 -11.89 -32.03
C GLN A 410 -0.20 -13.14 -32.41
N ASP A 411 -0.61 -13.96 -31.44
CA ASP A 411 -1.42 -15.15 -31.67
C ASP A 411 -2.92 -14.84 -31.86
N VAL A 412 -3.39 -13.66 -31.43
CA VAL A 412 -4.78 -13.21 -31.65
C VAL A 412 -4.98 -12.64 -33.07
N ASP A 413 -3.94 -12.10 -33.69
CA ASP A 413 -4.00 -11.46 -35.02
C ASP A 413 -3.77 -12.41 -36.22
N GLN A 414 -3.66 -13.74 -36.00
CA GLN A 414 -3.52 -14.74 -37.07
C GLN A 414 -4.81 -15.51 -37.46
N VAL A 415 -5.99 -14.90 -37.28
CA VAL A 415 -7.22 -15.41 -37.91
C VAL A 415 -7.62 -14.50 -39.08
N ASP A 416 -6.77 -14.44 -40.11
CA ASP A 416 -7.14 -13.81 -41.37
C ASP A 416 -7.90 -14.79 -42.29
N GLY A 417 -9.07 -14.32 -42.74
CA GLY A 417 -10.04 -15.08 -43.50
C GLY A 417 -9.64 -15.21 -44.96
N GLY A 418 -9.55 -16.45 -45.45
CA GLY A 418 -9.48 -16.76 -46.87
C GLY A 418 -10.24 -18.06 -47.18
N PRO A 419 -11.10 -18.10 -48.24
CA PRO A 419 -11.97 -19.22 -48.48
C PRO A 419 -11.16 -20.41 -49.04
N ARG A 420 -11.14 -21.53 -48.34
CA ARG A 420 -10.62 -22.79 -48.87
C ARG A 420 -11.75 -23.58 -49.52
N GLU A 421 -11.67 -23.66 -50.85
CA GLU A 421 -12.46 -24.55 -51.70
C GLU A 421 -12.37 -26.01 -51.22
N ALA A 422 -13.52 -26.67 -51.24
CA ALA A 422 -13.67 -28.07 -50.92
C ALA A 422 -13.03 -28.94 -52.02
N ALA A 423 -11.95 -29.64 -51.67
CA ALA A 423 -11.44 -30.76 -52.45
C ALA A 423 -11.85 -32.08 -51.76
N MET A 424 -12.83 -32.75 -52.35
CA MET A 424 -13.22 -34.12 -52.03
C MET A 424 -12.08 -35.10 -52.36
N VAL A 425 -11.75 -36.00 -51.42
CA VAL A 425 -11.08 -37.28 -51.70
C VAL A 425 -11.73 -38.36 -50.83
N PRO A 426 -12.04 -39.57 -51.36
CA PRO A 426 -13.03 -40.46 -50.80
C PRO A 426 -12.50 -41.34 -49.68
N GLY A 427 -13.40 -41.69 -48.77
CA GLY A 427 -13.13 -42.53 -47.61
C GLY A 427 -12.85 -43.99 -47.94
N ASN A 428 -12.13 -44.64 -47.02
CA ASN A 428 -12.13 -46.08 -46.84
C ASN A 428 -12.26 -46.42 -45.35
N GLN A 429 -13.38 -47.07 -45.07
CA GLN A 429 -13.71 -48.09 -44.07
C GLN A 429 -12.89 -48.25 -42.78
N GLU A 430 -13.65 -48.16 -41.69
CA GLU A 430 -13.80 -49.12 -40.58
C GLU A 430 -12.56 -49.57 -39.78
N CYS A 431 -12.55 -49.22 -38.49
CA CYS A 431 -12.62 -50.26 -37.45
C CYS A 431 -13.13 -49.69 -36.11
N LEU A 432 -14.30 -50.17 -35.70
CA LEU A 432 -14.86 -50.08 -34.35
C LEU A 432 -14.14 -51.08 -33.44
N VAL A 433 -13.71 -50.66 -32.25
CA VAL A 433 -13.84 -51.48 -31.01
C VAL A 433 -14.06 -50.56 -29.80
N GLN A 434 -15.21 -50.72 -29.15
CA GLN A 434 -15.58 -50.28 -27.79
C GLN A 434 -14.80 -51.13 -26.77
N TYR A 435 -14.29 -50.66 -25.63
CA TYR A 435 -14.89 -49.93 -24.51
C TYR A 435 -13.77 -49.28 -23.69
#